data_AF-A0A4Y7PUX7-F1
#
_entry.id   AF-A0A4Y7PUX7-F1
#
_cell.length_a   1.000
_cell.length_b   1.000
_cell.length_c   1.000
_cell.angle_alpha   90.00
_cell.angle_beta   90.00
_cell.angle_gamma   90.00
#
_symmetry.space_group_name_H-M   'P 1'
#
loop_
_entity.id
_entity.type
_entity.pdbx_description
1 polymer ?
#
loop_
_entity_poly.entity_id
_entity_poly.type
_entity_poly.pdbx_seq_one_letter_code
_entity_poly.pdbx_strand_id
1 'polypeptide(L)'
;MGMPKGVYTITNSHHQNVASLPNANDREPVVGMAPSASDSVNTTPVSNTWSLIPSSNNRYIICDPKSDRWLRPKFSAQSSEGDAVHAVYGSSEPFYWRIIQDSDRLHTIHPFDDLSLSWSLHEDYDLCPVELRPVSEGRRCRWKISPLFDILVELSLAKEMSNEQGFTCEIGFGGLDPYYVLHFQEPILIEYGRDVIAKSDIQRLRTRHDNRDKPNTFYPVLRVTDWLRFRDLAIAVLQDEEVPVVWRATAFKCYPEGNASHVSDIFESKTRVTFKGFDSFRQGVQLNDVKILGSKLEDTGKPYLDARATAIFSSSSTVQLGASITVDVYYVHTNSHNSSKPDYYQIGVATIKNLRLIPHRKVRQEVEWKFLPPGTSLNEDVNQFISKYLTTDEEFTLSLHVKEITTNICGHEYSLPDLRDVKATTRGQKSLLVTHADAYVGWSLLYLSKEISLTFDFENPIEAPLTIEKVEAVASMLDVENINLRCSFESFTIPGPRGEPKRSPLITNAKIVTGYWTGFTLLIRQLLSWRGFYVDVNVKSANAFVGDFKLDGLSFNIEDVPVTMHL
;
A
#
# COMPACT_ATOMS: atom_id res chain seq x y z
N MET A 1 -6.84 17.68 -43.83
CA MET A 1 -6.24 17.80 -42.48
C MET A 1 -7.35 17.46 -41.52
N GLY A 2 -7.12 16.60 -40.53
CA GLY A 2 -8.23 16.34 -39.65
C GLY A 2 -7.98 15.64 -38.34
N MET A 3 -8.87 15.95 -37.41
CA MET A 3 -8.92 15.38 -36.08
C MET A 3 -9.54 13.98 -36.13
N PRO A 4 -9.00 13.03 -35.35
CA PRO A 4 -9.56 11.69 -35.30
C PRO A 4 -10.93 11.67 -34.62
N LYS A 5 -11.61 10.52 -34.71
CA LYS A 5 -12.81 10.29 -33.91
C LYS A 5 -12.38 10.20 -32.44
N GLY A 6 -13.08 10.90 -31.55
CA GLY A 6 -12.73 10.90 -30.13
C GLY A 6 -13.56 11.88 -29.31
N VAL A 7 -13.23 12.00 -28.02
CA VAL A 7 -13.83 12.99 -27.09
C VAL A 7 -12.85 14.14 -26.87
N TYR A 8 -13.36 15.37 -26.89
CA TYR A 8 -12.58 16.60 -26.88
C TYR A 8 -13.20 17.64 -25.96
N THR A 9 -12.35 18.54 -25.47
CA THR A 9 -12.77 19.83 -24.89
C THR A 9 -12.52 20.94 -25.91
N ILE A 10 -13.45 21.89 -26.03
CA ILE A 10 -13.35 23.02 -26.96
C ILE A 10 -13.30 24.30 -26.11
N THR A 11 -12.15 24.99 -26.10
CA THR A 11 -11.91 26.17 -25.24
C THR A 11 -11.69 27.41 -26.08
N ASN A 12 -12.35 28.51 -25.77
CA ASN A 12 -12.11 29.77 -26.47
C ASN A 12 -10.71 30.29 -26.11
N SER A 13 -9.87 30.55 -27.11
CA SER A 13 -8.48 30.97 -26.86
C SER A 13 -8.36 32.39 -26.31
N HIS A 14 -9.33 33.27 -26.58
CA HIS A 14 -9.30 34.66 -26.13
C HIS A 14 -9.77 34.79 -24.68
N HIS A 15 -10.92 34.20 -24.36
CA HIS A 15 -11.57 34.35 -23.06
C HIS A 15 -11.31 33.19 -22.10
N GLN A 16 -10.74 32.08 -22.58
CA GLN A 16 -10.47 30.84 -21.82
C GLN A 16 -11.73 30.09 -21.33
N ASN A 17 -12.93 30.50 -21.74
CA ASN A 17 -14.16 29.78 -21.45
C ASN A 17 -14.22 28.45 -22.21
N VAL A 18 -14.76 27.41 -21.55
CA VAL A 18 -14.97 26.09 -22.15
C VAL A 18 -16.37 26.00 -22.74
N ALA A 19 -16.49 25.62 -24.01
CA ALA A 19 -17.78 25.42 -24.65
C ALA A 19 -18.52 24.25 -23.98
N SER A 20 -19.76 24.49 -23.60
CA SER A 20 -20.55 23.58 -22.79
C SER A 20 -22.02 23.60 -23.19
N LEU A 21 -22.67 22.44 -23.06
CA LEU A 21 -24.12 22.32 -23.14
C LEU A 21 -24.69 22.33 -21.71
N PRO A 22 -25.42 23.40 -21.32
CA PRO A 22 -25.90 23.57 -19.94
C PRO A 22 -27.01 22.57 -19.57
N ASN A 23 -27.79 22.09 -20.55
CA ASN A 23 -28.84 21.11 -20.33
C ASN A 23 -29.04 20.18 -21.54
N ALA A 24 -29.78 19.09 -21.38
CA ALA A 24 -30.05 18.12 -22.45
C ALA A 24 -31.24 18.49 -23.37
N ASN A 25 -31.82 19.69 -23.20
CA ASN A 25 -32.96 20.15 -24.00
C ASN A 25 -32.48 21.01 -25.18
N ASP A 26 -33.32 21.13 -26.21
CA ASP A 26 -33.06 21.89 -27.43
C ASP A 26 -33.35 23.40 -27.26
N ARG A 27 -33.54 23.86 -26.01
CA ARG A 27 -33.99 25.23 -25.71
C ARG A 27 -32.87 26.15 -25.31
N GLU A 28 -31.77 25.63 -24.78
CA GLU A 28 -30.62 26.44 -24.38
C GLU A 28 -29.46 26.32 -25.37
N PRO A 29 -28.77 27.44 -25.67
CA PRO A 29 -27.63 27.43 -26.55
C PRO A 29 -26.43 26.76 -25.87
N VAL A 30 -25.46 26.35 -26.69
CA VAL A 30 -24.11 26.09 -26.23
C VAL A 30 -23.54 27.40 -25.68
N VAL A 31 -22.89 27.33 -24.52
CA VAL A 31 -22.35 28.49 -23.82
C VAL A 31 -20.86 28.30 -23.52
N GLY A 32 -20.12 29.39 -23.40
CA GLY A 32 -18.79 29.43 -22.82
C GLY A 32 -18.88 29.52 -21.30
N MET A 33 -18.45 28.48 -20.60
CA MET A 33 -18.37 28.44 -19.15
C MET A 33 -17.00 28.92 -18.65
N ALA A 34 -16.98 29.82 -17.67
CA ALA A 34 -15.73 30.33 -17.08
C ALA A 34 -15.03 29.24 -16.24
N PRO A 35 -13.67 29.17 -16.23
CA PRO A 35 -12.93 28.09 -15.58
C PRO A 35 -13.25 27.87 -14.08
N SER A 36 -13.61 28.94 -13.36
CA SER A 36 -13.83 28.96 -11.92
C SER A 36 -15.16 28.33 -11.45
N ALA A 37 -16.12 28.12 -12.36
CA ALA A 37 -17.45 27.61 -12.02
C ALA A 37 -17.51 26.06 -11.97
N SER A 38 -16.47 25.38 -12.45
CA SER A 38 -16.46 23.91 -12.59
C SER A 38 -16.23 23.14 -11.28
N ASP A 39 -15.76 23.80 -10.22
CA ASP A 39 -15.36 23.15 -8.95
C ASP A 39 -16.31 23.39 -7.76
N SER A 40 -17.35 24.22 -7.89
CA SER A 40 -18.25 24.53 -6.77
C SER A 40 -19.71 24.12 -7.01
N VAL A 41 -20.08 22.99 -6.39
CA VAL A 41 -21.41 22.68 -5.83
C VAL A 41 -22.58 22.50 -6.81
N ASN A 42 -23.02 21.24 -6.94
CA ASN A 42 -24.40 20.78 -7.16
C ASN A 42 -25.38 21.79 -7.79
N THR A 43 -25.50 21.80 -9.11
CA THR A 43 -26.79 21.90 -9.83
C THR A 43 -26.57 21.65 -11.32
N THR A 44 -27.34 20.71 -11.89
CA THR A 44 -27.39 20.27 -13.31
C THR A 44 -26.16 19.56 -13.93
N PRO A 45 -26.36 18.48 -14.72
CA PRO A 45 -25.28 17.78 -15.40
C PRO A 45 -24.81 18.60 -16.61
N VAL A 46 -23.93 19.56 -16.36
CA VAL A 46 -23.27 20.32 -17.40
C VAL A 46 -22.35 19.38 -18.20
N SER A 47 -22.49 19.37 -19.53
CA SER A 47 -21.55 18.67 -20.40
C SER A 47 -20.55 19.66 -21.00
N ASN A 48 -19.27 19.44 -20.73
CA ASN A 48 -18.14 20.22 -21.25
C ASN A 48 -17.23 19.38 -22.17
N THR A 49 -17.70 18.21 -22.58
CA THR A 49 -17.01 17.26 -23.44
C THR A 49 -17.79 17.05 -24.72
N TRP A 50 -17.09 16.90 -25.84
CA TRP A 50 -17.67 16.81 -27.17
C TRP A 50 -17.06 15.63 -27.93
N SER A 51 -17.88 14.72 -28.44
CA SER A 51 -17.44 13.72 -29.39
C SER A 51 -17.37 14.33 -30.79
N LEU A 52 -16.19 14.26 -31.41
CA LEU A 52 -15.98 14.65 -32.80
C LEU A 52 -15.98 13.41 -33.66
N ILE A 53 -16.87 13.36 -34.64
CA ILE A 53 -16.99 12.23 -35.57
C ILE A 53 -16.59 12.74 -36.97
N PRO A 54 -15.37 12.42 -37.45
CA PRO A 54 -14.93 12.82 -38.77
C PRO A 54 -15.70 12.09 -39.86
N SER A 55 -15.99 12.82 -40.93
CA SER A 55 -16.55 12.38 -42.21
C SER A 55 -15.62 12.84 -43.33
N SER A 56 -15.98 12.59 -44.60
CA SER A 56 -15.18 13.01 -45.76
C SER A 56 -15.07 14.55 -45.89
N ASN A 57 -13.91 15.02 -46.40
CA ASN A 57 -13.61 16.42 -46.73
C ASN A 57 -13.58 17.40 -45.53
N ASN A 58 -12.84 17.07 -44.46
CA ASN A 58 -12.73 17.88 -43.22
C ASN A 58 -14.09 18.21 -42.59
N ARG A 59 -15.04 17.30 -42.77
CA ARG A 59 -16.41 17.42 -42.26
C ARG A 59 -16.49 16.69 -40.95
N TYR A 60 -17.07 17.31 -39.94
CA TYR A 60 -17.20 16.74 -38.60
C TYR A 60 -18.65 16.81 -38.18
N ILE A 61 -19.05 15.84 -37.39
CA ILE A 61 -20.24 15.97 -36.57
C ILE A 61 -19.77 16.14 -35.13
N ILE A 62 -20.35 17.11 -34.42
CA ILE A 62 -20.03 17.41 -33.03
C ILE A 62 -21.24 17.00 -32.19
N CYS A 63 -21.08 16.11 -31.23
CA CYS A 63 -22.14 15.69 -30.33
C CYS A 63 -21.69 15.65 -28.88
N ASP A 64 -22.62 15.87 -27.96
CA ASP A 64 -22.40 15.68 -26.53
C ASP A 64 -22.55 14.17 -26.19
N PRO A 65 -21.49 13.50 -25.70
CA PRO A 65 -21.56 12.07 -25.37
C PRO A 65 -22.48 11.77 -24.18
N LYS A 66 -22.81 12.75 -23.31
CA LYS A 66 -23.69 12.52 -22.16
C LYS A 66 -25.17 12.55 -22.53
N SER A 67 -25.58 13.50 -23.36
CA SER A 67 -26.98 13.69 -23.75
C SER A 67 -27.34 13.09 -25.12
N ASP A 68 -26.35 12.59 -25.87
CA ASP A 68 -26.50 12.11 -27.25
C ASP A 68 -27.13 13.16 -28.18
N ARG A 69 -26.84 14.44 -27.92
CA ARG A 69 -27.30 15.59 -28.69
C ARG A 69 -26.23 16.07 -29.64
N TRP A 70 -26.63 16.38 -30.87
CA TRP A 70 -25.77 16.89 -31.91
C TRP A 70 -25.82 18.42 -31.93
N LEU A 71 -24.69 19.07 -32.21
CA LEU A 71 -24.67 20.53 -32.29
C LEU A 71 -25.11 21.02 -33.65
N ARG A 72 -26.01 22.00 -33.67
CA ARG A 72 -26.55 22.60 -34.88
C ARG A 72 -26.72 24.11 -34.73
N PRO A 73 -26.45 24.92 -35.79
CA PRO A 73 -26.80 26.33 -35.76
C PRO A 73 -28.31 26.50 -35.87
N LYS A 74 -28.87 27.44 -35.11
CA LYS A 74 -30.25 27.87 -35.27
C LYS A 74 -30.29 29.22 -35.96
N PHE A 75 -30.61 29.20 -37.25
CA PHE A 75 -30.80 30.40 -38.05
C PHE A 75 -32.14 31.05 -37.64
N SER A 76 -32.07 32.22 -37.01
CA SER A 76 -33.28 32.98 -36.67
C SER A 76 -33.79 33.71 -37.91
N ALA A 77 -35.07 33.56 -38.23
CA ALA A 77 -35.71 34.28 -39.34
C ALA A 77 -35.85 35.80 -39.09
N GLN A 78 -35.47 36.29 -37.90
CA GLN A 78 -35.57 37.70 -37.51
C GLN A 78 -34.25 38.48 -37.58
N SER A 79 -33.12 37.85 -37.93
CA SER A 79 -31.87 38.59 -38.11
C SER A 79 -31.92 39.31 -39.46
N SER A 80 -31.99 40.63 -39.44
CA SER A 80 -31.77 41.49 -40.61
C SER A 80 -30.43 41.16 -41.27
N GLU A 81 -30.39 41.19 -42.61
CA GLU A 81 -29.16 41.03 -43.40
C GLU A 81 -28.05 41.93 -42.83
N GLY A 82 -27.00 41.31 -42.31
CA GLY A 82 -25.82 41.99 -41.76
C GLY A 82 -25.54 41.74 -40.27
N ASP A 83 -26.51 41.20 -39.51
CA ASP A 83 -26.43 41.08 -38.04
C ASP A 83 -26.67 39.64 -37.54
N ALA A 84 -26.26 38.66 -38.35
CA ALA A 84 -26.55 37.24 -38.17
C ALA A 84 -25.87 36.61 -36.95
N VAL A 85 -26.34 36.97 -35.75
CA VAL A 85 -26.08 36.27 -34.50
C VAL A 85 -26.89 34.96 -34.54
N HIS A 86 -26.23 33.86 -34.88
CA HIS A 86 -26.85 32.54 -34.83
C HIS A 86 -26.24 31.74 -33.69
N ALA A 87 -26.99 31.58 -32.60
CA ALA A 87 -26.54 30.74 -31.51
C ALA A 87 -26.50 29.25 -31.93
N VAL A 88 -25.56 28.51 -31.34
CA VAL A 88 -25.39 27.06 -31.54
C VAL A 88 -26.22 26.33 -30.48
N TYR A 89 -26.96 25.29 -30.84
CA TYR A 89 -27.84 24.54 -29.94
C TYR A 89 -27.60 23.03 -30.01
N GLY A 90 -28.01 22.32 -28.96
CA GLY A 90 -28.19 20.86 -29.00
C GLY A 90 -29.44 20.46 -29.81
N SER A 91 -29.31 19.42 -30.62
CA SER A 91 -30.31 18.95 -31.58
C SER A 91 -30.37 17.41 -31.56
N SER A 92 -31.51 16.82 -31.89
CA SER A 92 -31.63 15.37 -32.14
C SER A 92 -31.11 14.95 -33.52
N GLU A 93 -30.97 15.89 -34.44
CA GLU A 93 -30.45 15.64 -35.78
C GLU A 93 -28.99 16.08 -35.92
N PRO A 94 -28.13 15.27 -36.58
CA PRO A 94 -26.75 15.62 -36.84
C PRO A 94 -26.63 16.81 -37.79
N PHE A 95 -25.61 17.63 -37.58
CA PHE A 95 -25.25 18.71 -38.49
C PHE A 95 -23.74 18.69 -38.76
N TYR A 96 -23.37 19.02 -39.98
CA TYR A 96 -21.99 18.97 -40.41
C TYR A 96 -21.28 20.31 -40.17
N TRP A 97 -20.13 20.22 -39.53
CA TRP A 97 -19.22 21.33 -39.26
C TRP A 97 -17.94 21.14 -40.06
N ARG A 98 -17.29 22.23 -40.44
CA ARG A 98 -15.91 22.22 -40.93
C ARG A 98 -15.02 22.80 -39.85
N ILE A 99 -13.98 22.04 -39.48
CA ILE A 99 -13.01 22.48 -38.48
C ILE A 99 -11.67 22.66 -39.18
N ILE A 100 -11.10 23.86 -39.05
CA ILE A 100 -9.88 24.26 -39.76
C ILE A 100 -8.84 24.65 -38.70
N GLN A 101 -7.67 23.99 -38.73
CA GLN A 101 -6.52 24.36 -37.91
C GLN A 101 -5.70 25.45 -38.62
N ASP A 102 -5.45 26.54 -37.91
CA ASP A 102 -4.61 27.66 -38.33
C ASP A 102 -3.13 27.42 -37.96
N SER A 103 -2.23 28.27 -38.45
CA SER A 103 -0.77 28.15 -38.22
C SER A 103 -0.35 28.26 -36.76
N ASP A 104 -1.18 28.87 -35.91
CA ASP A 104 -0.99 29.02 -34.46
C ASP A 104 -1.49 27.80 -33.66
N ARG A 105 -1.85 26.70 -34.33
CA ARG A 105 -2.44 25.47 -33.77
C ARG A 105 -3.84 25.65 -33.18
N LEU A 106 -4.46 26.82 -33.33
CA LEU A 106 -5.86 27.06 -32.95
C LEU A 106 -6.79 26.68 -34.09
N HIS A 107 -8.07 26.53 -33.76
CA HIS A 107 -9.10 26.06 -34.67
C HIS A 107 -10.19 27.09 -34.85
N THR A 108 -10.77 27.12 -36.04
CA THR A 108 -12.03 27.79 -36.36
C THR A 108 -13.08 26.72 -36.70
N ILE A 109 -14.30 26.90 -36.20
CA ILE A 109 -15.41 25.93 -36.35
C ILE A 109 -16.52 26.60 -37.16
N HIS A 110 -16.78 26.08 -38.35
CA HIS A 110 -17.70 26.68 -39.32
C HIS A 110 -18.88 25.76 -39.63
N PRO A 111 -20.07 26.29 -39.92
CA PRO A 111 -21.09 25.54 -40.65
C PRO A 111 -20.49 24.96 -41.94
N PHE A 112 -20.84 23.73 -42.29
CA PHE A 112 -20.27 23.09 -43.48
C PHE A 112 -20.53 23.87 -44.78
N ASP A 113 -21.71 24.49 -44.88
CA ASP A 113 -22.18 25.21 -46.06
C ASP A 113 -21.79 26.70 -46.09
N ASP A 114 -21.26 27.25 -44.99
CA ASP A 114 -20.89 28.67 -44.89
C ASP A 114 -19.59 28.87 -44.11
N LEU A 115 -18.51 29.14 -44.84
CA LEU A 115 -17.20 29.43 -44.25
C LEU A 115 -17.04 30.88 -43.79
N SER A 116 -17.95 31.78 -44.17
CA SER A 116 -17.86 33.18 -43.77
C SER A 116 -18.17 33.37 -42.29
N LEU A 117 -18.91 32.43 -41.70
CA LEU A 117 -19.28 32.38 -40.29
C LEU A 117 -18.49 31.31 -39.54
N SER A 118 -18.11 31.60 -38.30
CA SER A 118 -17.49 30.66 -37.38
C SER A 118 -18.01 30.83 -35.96
N TRP A 119 -17.85 29.78 -35.14
CA TRP A 119 -18.09 29.88 -33.71
C TRP A 119 -17.26 31.02 -33.12
N SER A 120 -17.92 31.88 -32.35
CA SER A 120 -17.35 33.04 -31.67
C SER A 120 -17.96 33.13 -30.27
N LEU A 121 -17.17 33.66 -29.34
CA LEU A 121 -17.62 34.04 -28.02
C LEU A 121 -17.42 35.55 -27.88
N HIS A 122 -18.51 36.28 -27.71
CA HIS A 122 -18.45 37.76 -27.77
C HIS A 122 -17.85 38.38 -26.51
N GLU A 123 -18.19 37.81 -25.35
CA GLU A 123 -17.82 38.28 -24.02
C GLU A 123 -17.25 37.12 -23.18
N ASP A 124 -16.56 37.42 -22.08
CA ASP A 124 -15.94 36.43 -21.17
C ASP A 124 -16.81 35.98 -19.99
N TYR A 125 -18.01 36.56 -19.81
CA TYR A 125 -18.86 36.22 -18.67
C TYR A 125 -19.31 34.75 -18.70
N ASP A 126 -19.60 34.21 -17.52
CA ASP A 126 -20.01 32.82 -17.38
C ASP A 126 -21.37 32.55 -18.06
N LEU A 127 -21.48 31.42 -18.75
CA LEU A 127 -22.64 31.05 -19.57
C LEU A 127 -22.90 32.01 -20.76
N CYS A 128 -21.87 32.65 -21.30
CA CYS A 128 -21.95 33.46 -22.53
C CYS A 128 -22.28 32.57 -23.76
N PRO A 129 -23.33 32.84 -24.55
CA PRO A 129 -23.68 32.00 -25.70
C PRO A 129 -22.58 31.90 -26.76
N VAL A 130 -22.38 30.70 -27.30
CA VAL A 130 -21.56 30.47 -28.50
C VAL A 130 -22.40 30.81 -29.72
N GLU A 131 -21.92 31.79 -30.48
CA GLU A 131 -22.61 32.37 -31.64
C GLU A 131 -21.81 32.13 -32.92
N LEU A 132 -22.49 32.10 -34.06
CA LEU A 132 -21.85 32.19 -35.36
C LEU A 132 -21.66 33.64 -35.74
N ARG A 133 -20.43 34.04 -36.06
CA ARG A 133 -20.08 35.40 -36.46
C ARG A 133 -19.04 35.41 -37.58
N PRO A 134 -18.88 36.55 -38.30
CA PRO A 134 -17.86 36.67 -39.33
C PRO A 134 -16.44 36.39 -38.79
N VAL A 135 -15.67 35.58 -39.51
CA VAL A 135 -14.30 35.18 -39.13
C VAL A 135 -13.36 36.41 -38.94
N SER A 136 -13.70 37.53 -39.57
CA SER A 136 -13.00 38.81 -39.42
C SER A 136 -12.96 39.34 -37.98
N GLU A 137 -13.81 38.83 -37.07
CA GLU A 137 -13.77 39.15 -35.63
C GLU A 137 -12.54 38.58 -34.89
N GLY A 138 -11.66 37.86 -35.60
CA GLY A 138 -10.29 37.61 -35.17
C GLY A 138 -10.20 36.62 -34.01
N ARG A 139 -9.61 37.04 -32.88
CA ARG A 139 -9.24 36.14 -31.76
C ARG A 139 -10.44 35.50 -31.06
N ARG A 140 -11.63 36.11 -31.12
CA ARG A 140 -12.87 35.59 -30.52
C ARG A 140 -13.38 34.32 -31.20
N CYS A 141 -13.02 34.12 -32.46
CA CYS A 141 -13.39 32.94 -33.25
C CYS A 141 -12.39 31.79 -33.14
N ARG A 142 -11.34 31.93 -32.33
CA ARG A 142 -10.24 30.98 -32.23
C ARG A 142 -10.42 30.07 -31.03
N TRP A 143 -10.51 28.77 -31.29
CA TRP A 143 -10.78 27.74 -30.29
C TRP A 143 -9.60 26.78 -30.18
N LYS A 144 -9.23 26.42 -28.96
CA LYS A 144 -8.32 25.31 -28.69
C LYS A 144 -9.15 24.04 -28.54
N ILE A 145 -8.99 23.10 -29.48
CA ILE A 145 -9.62 21.78 -29.40
C ILE A 145 -8.59 20.79 -28.86
N SER A 146 -8.81 20.35 -27.62
CA SER A 146 -7.89 19.43 -26.93
C SER A 146 -8.56 18.07 -26.75
N PRO A 147 -7.93 16.96 -27.16
CA PRO A 147 -8.47 15.64 -26.90
C PRO A 147 -8.51 15.36 -25.40
N LEU A 148 -9.61 14.79 -24.93
CA LEU A 148 -9.76 14.32 -23.57
C LEU A 148 -9.23 12.88 -23.50
N PHE A 149 -8.02 12.71 -22.98
CA PHE A 149 -7.47 11.40 -22.68
C PHE A 149 -7.40 11.25 -21.17
N ASP A 150 -8.00 10.18 -20.66
CA ASP A 150 -7.69 9.72 -19.31
C ASP A 150 -6.33 9.04 -19.38
N ILE A 151 -5.28 9.76 -18.99
CA ILE A 151 -3.93 9.21 -18.99
C ILE A 151 -3.68 8.57 -17.63
N LEU A 152 -3.78 7.24 -17.59
CA LEU A 152 -3.38 6.45 -16.44
C LEU A 152 -1.88 6.22 -16.53
N VAL A 153 -1.11 6.92 -15.70
CA VAL A 153 0.36 6.76 -15.64
C VAL A 153 0.70 5.92 -14.41
N GLU A 154 1.08 4.67 -14.62
CA GLU A 154 1.61 3.76 -13.60
C GLU A 154 3.15 3.70 -13.77
N LEU A 155 3.95 4.34 -12.92
CA LEU A 155 5.41 4.19 -13.03
C LEU A 155 5.89 2.83 -12.51
N SER A 156 6.87 2.26 -13.20
CA SER A 156 7.71 1.18 -12.67
C SER A 156 9.19 1.62 -12.61
N LEU A 157 9.72 1.84 -11.41
CA LEU A 157 11.14 2.17 -11.25
C LEU A 157 12.01 0.98 -11.68
N ALA A 158 13.15 1.30 -12.29
CA ALA A 158 14.00 0.46 -13.12
C ALA A 158 14.03 -1.05 -12.80
N LYS A 159 13.55 -1.86 -13.75
CA LYS A 159 14.32 -3.05 -14.14
C LYS A 159 15.65 -2.53 -14.64
N GLU A 160 16.76 -2.97 -14.05
CA GLU A 160 18.12 -2.64 -14.48
C GLU A 160 18.23 -2.87 -15.99
N MET A 161 18.17 -1.78 -16.77
CA MET A 161 18.44 -1.79 -18.20
C MET A 161 19.95 -1.69 -18.27
N SER A 162 20.60 -2.74 -18.74
CA SER A 162 22.04 -3.00 -18.58
C SER A 162 22.98 -1.82 -18.90
N ASN A 163 22.51 -0.81 -19.64
CA ASN A 163 23.31 0.31 -20.12
C ASN A 163 22.65 1.70 -19.98
N GLU A 164 21.47 1.85 -19.34
CA GLU A 164 20.71 3.10 -19.43
C GLU A 164 20.24 3.69 -18.09
N GLN A 165 20.58 4.96 -17.91
CA GLN A 165 20.14 5.91 -16.89
C GLN A 165 18.65 6.27 -17.03
N GLY A 166 17.76 5.28 -16.93
CA GLY A 166 16.33 5.46 -17.12
C GLY A 166 15.46 4.47 -16.35
N PHE A 167 14.16 4.73 -16.35
CA PHE A 167 13.13 3.88 -15.77
C PHE A 167 11.96 3.77 -16.76
N THR A 168 11.16 2.72 -16.64
CA THR A 168 10.00 2.51 -17.53
C THR A 168 8.73 2.95 -16.84
N CYS A 169 7.98 3.85 -17.46
CA CYS A 169 6.60 4.07 -17.03
C CYS A 169 5.68 3.09 -17.76
N GLU A 170 4.53 2.74 -17.20
CA GLU A 170 3.35 2.30 -17.91
C GLU A 170 2.43 3.51 -18.08
N ILE A 171 2.08 3.87 -19.31
CA ILE A 171 1.08 4.92 -19.55
C ILE A 171 -0.03 4.39 -20.46
N GLY A 172 -1.26 4.46 -19.95
CA GLY A 172 -2.49 4.06 -20.61
C GLY A 172 -3.29 5.27 -21.05
N PHE A 173 -3.86 5.20 -22.25
CA PHE A 173 -4.75 6.22 -22.82
C PHE A 173 -6.20 5.72 -22.86
N GLY A 174 -7.05 6.29 -22.00
CA GLY A 174 -8.50 6.11 -22.04
C GLY A 174 -9.15 6.91 -23.18
N GLY A 175 -10.27 6.40 -23.70
CA GLY A 175 -11.12 7.12 -24.66
C GLY A 175 -10.68 7.12 -26.12
N LEU A 176 -9.53 6.52 -26.45
CA LEU A 176 -9.10 6.29 -27.83
C LEU A 176 -9.60 4.93 -28.34
N ASP A 177 -10.22 4.94 -29.53
CA ASP A 177 -10.51 3.68 -30.24
C ASP A 177 -9.19 2.93 -30.49
N PRO A 178 -9.17 1.58 -30.45
CA PRO A 178 -8.01 0.81 -30.87
C PRO A 178 -7.68 1.13 -32.34
N TYR A 179 -6.43 0.93 -32.77
CA TYR A 179 -5.94 1.18 -34.14
C TYR A 179 -5.59 2.64 -34.49
N TYR A 180 -5.26 3.46 -33.51
CA TYR A 180 -4.61 4.76 -33.70
C TYR A 180 -3.09 4.71 -33.48
N VAL A 181 -2.38 5.61 -34.17
CA VAL A 181 -0.95 5.88 -33.99
C VAL A 181 -0.78 7.27 -33.40
N LEU A 182 -0.13 7.34 -32.24
CA LEU A 182 0.37 8.56 -31.63
C LEU A 182 1.81 8.78 -32.11
N HIS A 183 2.05 9.87 -32.82
CA HIS A 183 3.37 10.24 -33.33
C HIS A 183 3.83 11.51 -32.63
N PHE A 184 4.72 11.35 -31.65
CA PHE A 184 5.32 12.41 -30.87
C PHE A 184 6.45 13.05 -31.68
N GLN A 185 6.34 14.35 -31.92
CA GLN A 185 7.34 15.15 -32.63
C GLN A 185 8.37 15.73 -31.65
N GLU A 186 7.97 15.86 -30.39
CA GLU A 186 8.80 16.29 -29.27
C GLU A 186 8.78 15.22 -28.16
N PRO A 187 9.81 15.17 -27.30
CA PRO A 187 9.87 14.19 -26.22
C PRO A 187 8.71 14.36 -25.23
N ILE A 188 8.23 13.24 -24.70
CA ILE A 188 7.32 13.25 -23.56
C ILE A 188 8.10 13.67 -22.32
N LEU A 189 7.56 14.59 -21.53
CA LEU A 189 8.21 15.11 -20.32
C LEU A 189 7.43 14.69 -19.07
N ILE A 190 8.18 14.33 -18.03
CA ILE A 190 7.66 14.19 -16.67
C ILE A 190 8.25 15.31 -15.82
N GLU A 191 7.38 16.01 -15.09
CA GLU A 191 7.77 17.08 -14.20
C GLU A 191 7.34 16.78 -12.77
N TYR A 192 8.21 17.15 -11.84
CA TYR A 192 7.93 17.14 -10.42
C TYR A 192 8.10 18.55 -9.87
N GLY A 193 7.05 19.09 -9.25
CA GLY A 193 6.96 20.51 -8.93
C GLY A 193 6.91 21.39 -10.19
N ARG A 194 8.02 22.09 -10.50
CA ARG A 194 8.16 22.95 -11.69
C ARG A 194 9.29 22.50 -12.63
N ASP A 195 9.99 21.43 -12.28
CA ASP A 195 11.22 21.01 -12.96
C ASP A 195 10.98 19.74 -13.77
N VAL A 196 11.60 19.66 -14.95
CA VAL A 196 11.58 18.46 -15.80
C VAL A 196 12.58 17.46 -15.26
N ILE A 197 12.08 16.32 -14.77
CA ILE A 197 12.90 15.29 -14.13
C ILE A 197 13.29 14.15 -15.07
N ALA A 198 12.45 13.88 -16.06
CA ALA A 198 12.71 12.83 -17.03
C ALA A 198 12.03 13.12 -18.38
N LYS A 199 12.60 12.55 -19.44
CA LYS A 199 12.06 12.63 -20.80
C LYS A 199 12.05 11.28 -21.50
N SER A 200 11.11 11.07 -22.41
CA SER A 200 11.09 9.93 -23.32
C SER A 200 11.11 10.40 -24.76
N ASP A 201 12.12 9.97 -25.52
CA ASP A 201 12.29 10.27 -26.95
C ASP A 201 11.50 9.28 -27.84
N ILE A 202 10.42 8.70 -27.32
CA ILE A 202 9.58 7.77 -28.07
C ILE A 202 8.88 8.50 -29.22
N GLN A 203 9.18 8.11 -30.46
CA GLN A 203 8.64 8.81 -31.62
C GLN A 203 7.23 8.34 -31.98
N ARG A 204 6.98 7.03 -32.03
CA ARG A 204 5.71 6.48 -32.50
C ARG A 204 5.19 5.39 -31.60
N LEU A 205 3.91 5.49 -31.30
CA LEU A 205 3.19 4.60 -30.41
C LEU A 205 1.92 4.13 -31.11
N ARG A 206 1.75 2.82 -31.21
CA ARG A 206 0.54 2.23 -31.75
C ARG A 206 -0.34 1.84 -30.57
N THR A 207 -1.59 2.23 -30.60
CA THR A 207 -2.62 1.83 -29.62
C THR A 207 -3.04 0.36 -29.78
N ARG A 208 -2.22 -0.47 -30.45
CA ARG A 208 -2.52 -1.87 -30.72
C ARG A 208 -2.22 -2.74 -29.50
N HIS A 209 -3.04 -3.77 -29.42
CA HIS A 209 -3.10 -4.98 -28.61
C HIS A 209 -1.79 -5.76 -28.30
N ASP A 210 -0.68 -5.10 -27.94
CA ASP A 210 0.50 -5.84 -27.46
C ASP A 210 0.28 -6.40 -26.05
N ASN A 211 -0.69 -5.85 -25.31
CA ASN A 211 -1.22 -6.42 -24.07
C ASN A 211 -2.70 -6.78 -24.27
N ARG A 212 -3.06 -8.06 -24.15
CA ARG A 212 -4.48 -8.50 -24.24
C ARG A 212 -5.32 -7.99 -23.07
N ASP A 213 -4.67 -7.73 -21.94
CA ASP A 213 -5.34 -7.39 -20.68
C ASP A 213 -5.49 -5.88 -20.45
N LYS A 214 -4.69 -5.05 -21.14
CA LYS A 214 -4.72 -3.58 -21.04
C LYS A 214 -4.55 -2.93 -22.43
N PRO A 215 -5.63 -2.72 -23.22
CA PRO A 215 -5.56 -2.01 -24.49
C PRO A 215 -5.15 -0.54 -24.27
N ASN A 216 -4.50 0.08 -25.27
CA ASN A 216 -4.03 1.48 -25.24
C ASN A 216 -2.97 1.81 -24.17
N THR A 217 -2.30 0.79 -23.64
CA THR A 217 -1.20 0.94 -22.68
C THR A 217 0.15 0.72 -23.34
N PHE A 218 1.15 1.55 -23.00
CA PHE A 218 2.52 1.36 -23.46
C PHE A 218 3.55 1.72 -22.39
N TYR A 219 4.79 1.31 -22.65
CA TYR A 219 5.87 1.37 -21.66
C TYR A 219 7.04 2.26 -22.15
N PRO A 220 6.95 3.60 -22.08
CA PRO A 220 8.05 4.43 -22.55
C PRO A 220 9.23 4.35 -21.57
N VAL A 221 10.44 4.28 -22.14
CA VAL A 221 11.67 4.46 -21.37
C VAL A 221 11.85 5.95 -21.12
N LEU A 222 11.79 6.35 -19.85
CA LEU A 222 12.05 7.69 -19.38
C LEU A 222 13.50 7.79 -18.92
N ARG A 223 14.27 8.67 -19.55
CA ARG A 223 15.65 8.98 -19.17
C ARG A 223 15.64 10.16 -18.22
N VAL A 224 16.34 10.01 -17.10
CA VAL A 224 16.46 11.06 -16.09
C VAL A 224 17.27 12.21 -16.68
N THR A 225 16.75 13.43 -16.59
CA THR A 225 17.41 14.65 -17.10
C THR A 225 18.10 15.43 -15.99
N ASP A 226 17.55 15.39 -14.78
CA ASP A 226 18.11 16.01 -13.59
C ASP A 226 18.11 15.01 -12.43
N TRP A 227 19.31 14.55 -12.06
CA TRP A 227 19.50 13.55 -11.01
C TRP A 227 19.16 14.03 -9.61
N LEU A 228 19.44 15.30 -9.30
CA LEU A 228 19.14 15.84 -7.98
C LEU A 228 17.63 15.95 -7.78
N ARG A 229 16.91 16.40 -8.81
CA ARG A 229 15.45 16.49 -8.76
C ARG A 229 14.76 15.14 -8.83
N PHE A 230 15.32 14.20 -9.59
CA PHE A 230 14.82 12.85 -9.59
C PHE A 230 14.99 12.16 -8.23
N ARG A 231 16.09 12.44 -7.51
CA ARG A 231 16.26 12.01 -6.12
C ARG A 231 15.13 12.55 -5.22
N ASP A 232 14.78 13.82 -5.36
CA ASP A 232 13.67 14.42 -4.59
C ASP A 232 12.34 13.71 -4.89
N LEU A 233 12.06 13.38 -6.16
CA LEU A 233 10.89 12.59 -6.53
C LEU A 233 10.96 11.18 -5.90
N ALA A 234 12.08 10.49 -6.03
CA ALA A 234 12.23 9.14 -5.51
C ALA A 234 11.97 9.10 -4.00
N ILE A 235 12.54 10.05 -3.25
CA ILE A 235 12.29 10.21 -1.81
C ILE A 235 10.80 10.44 -1.54
N ALA A 236 10.15 11.34 -2.27
CA ALA A 236 8.71 11.59 -2.10
C ALA A 236 7.87 10.33 -2.37
N VAL A 237 8.16 9.59 -3.46
CA VAL A 237 7.47 8.33 -3.79
C VAL A 237 7.66 7.30 -2.69
N LEU A 238 8.78 7.36 -1.95
CA LEU A 238 9.05 6.46 -0.83
C LEU A 238 8.41 6.92 0.49
N GLN A 239 8.12 8.21 0.67
CA GLN A 239 7.59 8.78 1.91
C GLN A 239 6.08 8.98 1.90
N ASP A 240 5.52 9.34 0.76
CA ASP A 240 4.13 9.76 0.62
C ASP A 240 3.27 8.64 0.02
N GLU A 241 1.98 8.62 0.32
CA GLU A 241 1.03 7.67 -0.29
C GLU A 241 0.79 8.02 -1.77
N GLU A 242 0.74 9.31 -2.07
CA GLU A 242 0.39 9.85 -3.36
C GLU A 242 1.31 11.03 -3.71
N VAL A 243 2.08 10.91 -4.79
CA VAL A 243 3.02 11.94 -5.24
C VAL A 243 2.56 12.53 -6.57
N PRO A 244 2.12 13.79 -6.59
CA PRO A 244 1.66 14.42 -7.80
C PRO A 244 2.83 14.77 -8.73
N VAL A 245 2.68 14.40 -10.00
CA VAL A 245 3.55 14.80 -11.10
C VAL A 245 2.74 15.36 -12.25
N VAL A 246 3.45 15.97 -13.20
CA VAL A 246 2.87 16.43 -14.46
C VAL A 246 3.44 15.59 -15.58
N TRP A 247 2.55 14.95 -16.32
CA TRP A 247 2.85 14.39 -17.64
C TRP A 247 2.58 15.45 -18.70
N ARG A 248 3.51 15.64 -19.63
CA ARG A 248 3.38 16.64 -20.70
C ARG A 248 3.84 16.09 -22.05
N ALA A 249 3.02 16.29 -23.07
CA ALA A 249 3.35 16.12 -24.48
C ALA A 249 3.01 17.41 -25.24
N THR A 250 4.03 18.06 -25.81
CA THR A 250 3.95 19.41 -26.40
C THR A 250 3.77 19.44 -27.92
N ALA A 251 3.98 18.31 -28.59
CA ALA A 251 3.69 18.17 -30.01
C ALA A 251 3.54 16.70 -30.38
N PHE A 252 2.30 16.25 -30.58
CA PHE A 252 2.05 14.91 -31.11
C PHE A 252 0.89 14.92 -32.11
N LYS A 253 0.93 13.98 -33.05
CA LYS A 253 -0.14 13.73 -34.02
C LYS A 253 -0.85 12.44 -33.67
N CYS A 254 -2.15 12.37 -33.94
CA CYS A 254 -2.96 11.16 -33.74
C CYS A 254 -3.69 10.82 -35.04
N TYR A 255 -3.47 9.63 -35.59
CA TYR A 255 -4.08 9.20 -36.85
C TYR A 255 -4.32 7.69 -36.90
N PRO A 256 -5.31 7.20 -37.68
CA PRO A 256 -5.57 5.76 -37.81
C PRO A 256 -4.35 5.00 -38.38
N GLU A 257 -4.13 3.79 -37.90
CA GLU A 257 -3.08 2.89 -38.37
C GLU A 257 -3.27 2.57 -39.87
N GLY A 258 -2.16 2.49 -40.60
CA GLY A 258 -2.17 2.31 -42.06
C GLY A 258 -2.31 3.61 -42.86
N ASN A 259 -2.59 4.73 -42.20
CA ASN A 259 -2.82 6.02 -42.86
C ASN A 259 -1.74 7.07 -42.54
N ALA A 260 -0.46 6.69 -42.70
CA ALA A 260 0.69 7.55 -42.36
C ALA A 260 0.83 8.80 -43.25
N SER A 261 0.15 8.84 -44.41
CA SER A 261 0.08 9.97 -45.32
C SER A 261 -1.01 10.98 -44.96
N HIS A 262 -1.90 10.67 -44.00
CA HIS A 262 -2.91 11.62 -43.58
C HIS A 262 -2.29 12.73 -42.73
N VAL A 263 -2.45 13.96 -43.22
CA VAL A 263 -2.12 15.18 -42.50
C VAL A 263 -3.05 15.27 -41.28
N SER A 264 -2.51 14.95 -40.10
CA SER A 264 -3.17 15.05 -38.80
C SER A 264 -2.70 16.31 -38.06
N ASP A 265 -3.63 16.90 -37.32
CA ASP A 265 -3.39 18.08 -36.48
C ASP A 265 -2.35 17.78 -35.40
N ILE A 266 -1.67 18.83 -34.95
CA ILE A 266 -0.72 18.76 -33.84
C ILE A 266 -1.47 19.07 -32.55
N PHE A 267 -1.34 18.16 -31.59
CA PHE A 267 -1.96 18.25 -30.27
C PHE A 267 -0.92 18.50 -29.19
N GLU A 268 -1.41 19.12 -28.12
CA GLU A 268 -0.70 19.34 -26.86
C GLU A 268 -1.54 18.75 -25.73
N SER A 269 -0.90 18.10 -24.77
CA SER A 269 -1.58 17.58 -23.59
C SER A 269 -0.68 17.73 -22.37
N LYS A 270 -1.29 18.17 -21.27
CA LYS A 270 -0.66 18.35 -19.97
C LYS A 270 -1.63 17.86 -18.92
N THR A 271 -1.26 16.79 -18.23
CA THR A 271 -2.13 16.12 -17.26
C THR A 271 -1.39 15.98 -15.95
N ARG A 272 -2.06 16.34 -14.85
CA ARG A 272 -1.57 16.02 -13.51
C ARG A 272 -1.89 14.57 -13.23
N VAL A 273 -0.88 13.82 -12.82
CA VAL A 273 -1.02 12.40 -12.53
C VAL A 273 -0.39 12.13 -11.17
N THR A 274 -0.91 11.13 -10.46
CA THR A 274 -0.47 10.82 -9.10
C THR A 274 0.28 9.50 -9.14
N PHE A 275 1.50 9.48 -8.59
CA PHE A 275 2.21 8.24 -8.31
C PHE A 275 1.76 7.69 -6.99
N LYS A 276 1.40 6.41 -6.98
CA LYS A 276 1.23 5.68 -5.73
C LYS A 276 2.61 5.41 -5.14
N GLY A 277 2.87 6.01 -4.00
CA GLY A 277 4.09 5.81 -3.27
C GLY A 277 4.12 4.48 -2.51
N PHE A 278 5.18 4.29 -1.73
CA PHE A 278 5.48 3.06 -1.02
C PHE A 278 4.74 2.90 0.30
N ASP A 279 3.70 3.69 0.58
CA ASP A 279 2.90 3.58 1.82
C ASP A 279 2.31 2.16 2.03
N SER A 280 2.32 1.31 1.01
CA SER A 280 2.14 -0.15 1.12
C SER A 280 3.02 -0.83 2.18
N PHE A 281 4.24 -0.33 2.41
CA PHE A 281 5.16 -0.87 3.41
C PHE A 281 4.68 -0.62 4.84
N ARG A 282 3.94 0.47 5.07
CA ARG A 282 3.50 0.86 6.43
C ARG A 282 2.38 -0.03 6.98
N GLN A 283 1.57 -0.61 6.10
CA GLN A 283 0.36 -1.35 6.46
C GLN A 283 0.38 -2.83 6.04
N GLY A 284 1.50 -3.31 5.50
CA GLY A 284 1.55 -4.56 4.75
C GLY A 284 2.53 -5.62 5.24
N VAL A 285 3.14 -5.45 6.43
CA VAL A 285 4.15 -6.38 6.96
C VAL A 285 3.51 -7.37 7.94
N GLN A 286 3.66 -8.65 7.68
CA GLN A 286 3.28 -9.71 8.63
C GLN A 286 4.52 -10.51 9.03
N LEU A 287 4.70 -10.73 10.33
CA LEU A 287 5.78 -11.55 10.87
C LEU A 287 5.20 -12.87 11.35
N ASN A 288 5.52 -13.94 10.63
CA ASN A 288 5.05 -15.29 10.92
C ASN A 288 6.21 -16.20 11.32
N ASP A 289 5.89 -17.25 12.07
CA ASP A 289 6.80 -18.36 12.36
C ASP A 289 8.14 -17.91 12.99
N VAL A 290 8.09 -17.12 14.06
CA VAL A 290 9.29 -16.68 14.76
C VAL A 290 9.88 -17.87 15.54
N LYS A 291 11.06 -18.33 15.15
CA LYS A 291 11.78 -19.46 15.75
C LYS A 291 13.03 -18.97 16.45
N ILE A 292 13.16 -19.27 17.74
CA ILE A 292 14.40 -19.06 18.49
C ILE A 292 15.29 -20.27 18.28
N LEU A 293 16.45 -20.05 17.64
CA LEU A 293 17.41 -21.08 17.23
C LEU A 293 18.53 -21.33 18.25
N GLY A 294 18.76 -20.38 19.16
CA GLY A 294 19.77 -20.51 20.19
C GLY A 294 20.29 -19.17 20.68
N SER A 295 21.51 -19.16 21.22
CA SER A 295 22.26 -17.94 21.51
C SER A 295 23.48 -17.79 20.63
N LYS A 296 23.84 -16.55 20.32
CA LYS A 296 25.10 -16.18 19.69
C LYS A 296 25.75 -15.02 20.44
N LEU A 297 27.04 -14.83 20.23
CA LEU A 297 27.79 -13.68 20.73
C LEU A 297 27.92 -12.65 19.61
N GLU A 298 27.77 -11.36 19.92
CA GLU A 298 28.25 -10.30 19.04
C GLU A 298 29.77 -10.19 19.08
N ASP A 299 30.35 -9.44 18.14
CA ASP A 299 31.77 -9.08 18.10
C ASP A 299 32.25 -8.41 19.42
N THR A 300 31.33 -7.81 20.16
CA THR A 300 31.57 -7.22 21.49
C THR A 300 31.64 -8.23 22.64
N GLY A 301 31.40 -9.52 22.37
CA GLY A 301 31.35 -10.61 23.35
C GLY A 301 30.05 -10.68 24.16
N LYS A 302 29.04 -9.86 23.85
CA LYS A 302 27.74 -9.89 24.53
C LYS A 302 26.79 -10.90 23.87
N PRO A 303 26.08 -11.75 24.63
CA PRO A 303 25.15 -12.72 24.08
C PRO A 303 23.85 -12.07 23.63
N TYR A 304 23.22 -12.65 22.61
CA TYR A 304 21.87 -12.37 22.13
C TYR A 304 21.19 -13.68 21.71
N LEU A 305 19.85 -13.65 21.59
CA LEU A 305 19.10 -14.79 21.09
C LEU A 305 19.04 -14.75 19.56
N ASP A 306 19.52 -15.81 18.92
CA ASP A 306 19.44 -15.99 17.48
C ASP A 306 18.05 -16.49 17.12
N ALA A 307 17.35 -15.75 16.27
CA ALA A 307 16.00 -16.07 15.84
C ALA A 307 15.85 -15.94 14.32
N ARG A 308 14.83 -16.60 13.78
CA ARG A 308 14.38 -16.45 12.39
C ARG A 308 12.90 -16.21 12.34
N ALA A 309 12.46 -15.38 11.40
CA ALA A 309 11.05 -15.16 11.14
C ALA A 309 10.78 -15.14 9.64
N THR A 310 9.57 -15.55 9.26
CA THR A 310 9.07 -15.36 7.90
C THR A 310 8.36 -14.01 7.83
N ALA A 311 9.01 -13.02 7.23
CA ALA A 311 8.40 -11.74 6.94
C ALA A 311 7.64 -11.80 5.61
N ILE A 312 6.38 -11.39 5.63
CA ILE A 312 5.56 -11.23 4.44
C ILE A 312 5.38 -9.75 4.20
N PHE A 313 5.90 -9.26 3.08
CA PHE A 313 5.76 -7.88 2.63
C PHE A 313 4.69 -7.83 1.55
N SER A 314 3.67 -7.01 1.73
CA SER A 314 2.71 -6.69 0.67
C SER A 314 3.00 -5.31 0.10
N SER A 315 3.10 -5.23 -1.23
CA SER A 315 3.33 -3.98 -1.95
C SER A 315 2.15 -3.67 -2.84
N SER A 316 1.51 -2.52 -2.63
CA SER A 316 0.57 -1.88 -3.56
C SER A 316 1.27 -0.88 -4.48
N SER A 317 2.59 -0.67 -4.29
CA SER A 317 3.42 0.12 -5.19
C SER A 317 3.41 -0.49 -6.59
N THR A 318 3.37 0.37 -7.59
CA THR A 318 3.51 0.00 -9.01
C THR A 318 4.98 -0.21 -9.40
N VAL A 319 5.90 0.01 -8.45
CA VAL A 319 7.34 -0.02 -8.65
C VAL A 319 7.97 -1.29 -8.10
N GLN A 320 8.86 -1.90 -8.91
CA GLN A 320 9.78 -2.90 -8.38
C GLN A 320 10.93 -2.21 -7.64
N LEU A 321 11.18 -2.62 -6.40
CA LEU A 321 12.25 -2.05 -5.58
C LEU A 321 13.22 -3.13 -5.13
N GLY A 322 14.52 -2.86 -5.23
CA GLY A 322 15.56 -3.59 -4.50
C GLY A 322 16.10 -2.70 -3.39
N ALA A 323 15.99 -3.13 -2.14
CA ALA A 323 16.51 -2.38 -0.99
C ALA A 323 17.24 -3.29 0.01
N SER A 324 18.26 -2.76 0.66
CA SER A 324 18.79 -3.33 1.89
C SER A 324 18.32 -2.46 3.05
N ILE A 325 17.82 -3.09 4.12
CA ILE A 325 17.20 -2.40 5.25
C ILE A 325 17.66 -3.01 6.56
N THR A 326 17.71 -2.19 7.60
CA THR A 326 17.78 -2.64 8.98
C THR A 326 16.45 -2.32 9.67
N VAL A 327 15.91 -3.24 10.46
CA VAL A 327 14.61 -3.09 11.12
C VAL A 327 14.80 -3.26 12.61
N ASP A 328 14.48 -2.23 13.39
CA ASP A 328 14.31 -2.35 14.83
C ASP A 328 12.86 -2.72 15.13
N VAL A 329 12.66 -3.75 15.95
CA VAL A 329 11.34 -4.29 16.29
C VAL A 329 10.99 -3.86 17.72
N TYR A 330 9.84 -3.23 17.88
CA TYR A 330 9.32 -2.76 19.17
C TYR A 330 8.03 -3.48 19.53
N TYR A 331 7.93 -3.92 20.78
CA TYR A 331 6.67 -4.33 21.37
C TYR A 331 5.91 -3.09 21.85
N VAL A 332 4.63 -3.01 21.48
CA VAL A 332 3.73 -1.91 21.89
C VAL A 332 2.87 -2.40 23.04
N HIS A 333 3.16 -1.92 24.25
CA HIS A 333 2.35 -2.25 25.40
C HIS A 333 1.24 -1.19 25.59
N THR A 334 -0.01 -1.61 25.47
CA THR A 334 -1.18 -0.75 25.73
C THR A 334 -1.45 -0.68 27.22
N ASN A 335 -0.59 0.01 27.99
CA ASN A 335 -0.88 0.18 29.41
C ASN A 335 -2.03 1.18 29.61
N SER A 336 -3.04 0.75 30.36
CA SER A 336 -4.37 1.38 30.48
C SER A 336 -4.44 2.57 31.45
N HIS A 337 -3.38 3.37 31.56
CA HIS A 337 -3.37 4.55 32.44
C HIS A 337 -2.85 5.80 31.75
N ASN A 338 -3.79 6.60 31.21
CA ASN A 338 -3.74 8.06 31.02
C ASN A 338 -2.52 8.72 30.35
N SER A 339 -1.53 7.99 29.81
CA SER A 339 -0.50 8.57 28.97
C SER A 339 -1.00 8.63 27.52
N SER A 340 -0.90 9.81 26.90
CA SER A 340 -1.33 10.03 25.52
C SER A 340 -0.39 9.43 24.47
N LYS A 341 0.60 8.61 24.88
CA LYS A 341 1.58 7.97 23.99
C LYS A 341 1.91 6.55 24.50
N PRO A 342 1.88 5.52 23.62
CA PRO A 342 2.33 4.19 23.98
C PRO A 342 3.83 4.18 24.24
N ASP A 343 4.26 3.39 25.23
CA ASP A 343 5.67 3.10 25.45
C ASP A 343 6.13 2.00 24.47
N TYR A 344 7.29 2.20 23.86
CA TYR A 344 7.87 1.27 22.88
C TYR A 344 9.15 0.67 23.43
N TYR A 345 9.23 -0.66 23.46
CA TYR A 345 10.41 -1.39 23.93
C TYR A 345 11.02 -2.21 22.82
N GLN A 346 12.30 -2.00 22.56
CA GLN A 346 13.01 -2.71 21.51
C GLN A 346 13.20 -4.17 21.93
N ILE A 347 12.63 -5.09 21.16
CA ILE A 347 12.73 -6.54 21.37
C ILE A 347 13.61 -7.22 20.33
N GLY A 348 13.99 -6.51 19.26
CA GLY A 348 14.65 -7.13 18.13
C GLY A 348 15.35 -6.18 17.17
N VAL A 349 16.32 -6.74 16.46
CA VAL A 349 16.94 -6.13 15.27
C VAL A 349 17.06 -7.16 14.17
N ALA A 350 16.69 -6.80 12.94
CA ALA A 350 16.86 -7.63 11.76
C ALA A 350 17.55 -6.82 10.64
N THR A 351 18.44 -7.47 9.89
CA THR A 351 19.05 -6.87 8.69
C THR A 351 18.61 -7.68 7.47
N ILE A 352 17.97 -7.04 6.51
CA ILE A 352 17.49 -7.68 5.28
C ILE A 352 18.29 -7.10 4.12
N LYS A 353 19.11 -7.93 3.49
CA LYS A 353 19.91 -7.53 2.32
C LYS A 353 19.14 -7.86 1.04
N ASN A 354 19.15 -6.93 0.09
CA ASN A 354 18.58 -7.13 -1.25
C ASN A 354 17.10 -7.56 -1.26
N LEU A 355 16.28 -7.02 -0.37
CA LEU A 355 14.83 -7.19 -0.38
C LEU A 355 14.28 -6.72 -1.73
N ARG A 356 13.70 -7.65 -2.49
CA ARG A 356 13.09 -7.38 -3.80
C ARG A 356 11.58 -7.37 -3.69
N LEU A 357 10.99 -6.21 -3.91
CA LEU A 357 9.56 -5.98 -3.81
C LEU A 357 9.01 -5.86 -5.20
N ILE A 358 8.01 -6.69 -5.52
CA ILE A 358 7.41 -6.75 -6.84
C ILE A 358 6.01 -6.16 -6.75
N PRO A 359 5.60 -5.30 -7.71
CA PRO A 359 4.27 -4.69 -7.73
C PRO A 359 3.15 -5.70 -7.59
N HIS A 360 2.16 -5.36 -6.75
CA HIS A 360 0.95 -6.15 -6.51
C HIS A 360 1.19 -7.62 -6.11
N ARG A 361 2.39 -7.95 -5.60
CA ARG A 361 2.74 -9.29 -5.14
C ARG A 361 3.15 -9.26 -3.68
N LYS A 362 2.77 -10.32 -2.96
CA LYS A 362 3.29 -10.60 -1.63
C LYS A 362 4.67 -11.25 -1.76
N VAL A 363 5.66 -10.68 -1.09
CA VAL A 363 7.01 -11.22 -1.03
C VAL A 363 7.19 -11.88 0.33
N ARG A 364 7.58 -13.15 0.33
CA ARG A 364 7.93 -13.88 1.55
C ARG A 364 9.44 -13.96 1.63
N GLN A 365 10.00 -13.52 2.75
CA GLN A 365 11.43 -13.52 3.01
C GLN A 365 11.68 -14.14 4.38
N GLU A 366 12.60 -15.10 4.44
CA GLU A 366 13.15 -15.55 5.71
C GLU A 366 14.16 -14.48 6.18
N VAL A 367 13.96 -14.03 7.41
CA VAL A 367 14.72 -12.94 8.01
C VAL A 367 15.44 -13.46 9.23
N GLU A 368 16.76 -13.26 9.26
CA GLU A 368 17.56 -13.47 10.46
C GLU A 368 17.35 -12.30 11.42
N TRP A 369 17.06 -12.64 12.67
CA TRP A 369 16.62 -11.72 13.69
C TRP A 369 17.47 -11.93 14.95
N LYS A 370 18.17 -10.87 15.37
CA LYS A 370 18.75 -10.75 16.72
C LYS A 370 17.65 -10.42 17.73
N PHE A 371 17.12 -11.43 18.42
CA PHE A 371 16.13 -11.25 19.47
C PHE A 371 16.83 -10.88 20.78
N LEU A 372 16.33 -9.87 21.48
CA LEU A 372 16.98 -9.26 22.66
C LEU A 372 18.45 -8.87 22.37
N PRO A 373 18.68 -7.88 21.50
CA PRO A 373 20.03 -7.46 21.13
C PRO A 373 20.82 -6.94 22.35
N PRO A 374 22.17 -6.92 22.29
CA PRO A 374 22.99 -6.51 23.43
C PRO A 374 22.67 -5.11 23.94
N GLY A 375 22.50 -4.98 25.26
CA GLY A 375 22.09 -3.73 25.90
C GLY A 375 20.59 -3.62 26.18
N THR A 376 19.78 -4.57 25.67
CA THR A 376 18.37 -4.71 26.07
C THR A 376 18.30 -5.29 27.47
N SER A 377 17.79 -4.54 28.45
CA SER A 377 17.48 -5.09 29.77
C SER A 377 16.16 -5.85 29.70
N LEU A 378 16.13 -7.09 30.20
CA LEU A 378 14.88 -7.78 30.50
C LEU A 378 14.08 -6.92 31.49
N ASN A 379 12.93 -6.42 31.03
CA ASN A 379 11.99 -5.65 31.82
C ASN A 379 10.61 -6.34 31.77
N GLU A 380 9.65 -5.78 32.51
CA GLU A 380 8.29 -6.32 32.58
C GLU A 380 7.65 -6.45 31.19
N ASP A 381 7.85 -5.48 30.29
CA ASP A 381 7.25 -5.49 28.95
C ASP A 381 7.82 -6.57 28.03
N VAL A 382 9.13 -6.80 28.09
CA VAL A 382 9.79 -7.89 27.36
C VAL A 382 9.30 -9.25 27.90
N ASN A 383 9.17 -9.37 29.22
CA ASN A 383 8.62 -10.59 29.83
C ASN A 383 7.17 -10.82 29.39
N GLN A 384 6.35 -9.77 29.35
CA GLN A 384 4.98 -9.86 28.84
C GLN A 384 4.92 -10.25 27.37
N PHE A 385 5.82 -9.71 26.52
CA PHE A 385 5.92 -10.14 25.12
C PHE A 385 6.24 -11.64 25.03
N ILE A 386 7.27 -12.12 25.75
CA ILE A 386 7.67 -13.53 25.72
C ILE A 386 6.53 -14.41 26.23
N SER A 387 5.91 -14.02 27.34
CA SER A 387 4.77 -14.70 27.95
C SER A 387 3.62 -14.81 26.96
N LYS A 388 3.21 -13.69 26.36
CA LYS A 388 2.12 -13.65 25.36
C LYS A 388 2.46 -14.46 24.12
N TYR A 389 3.69 -14.34 23.60
CA TYR A 389 4.13 -15.06 22.41
C TYR A 389 4.16 -16.58 22.62
N LEU A 390 4.59 -17.07 23.79
CA LEU A 390 4.71 -18.50 24.05
C LEU A 390 3.38 -19.13 24.46
N THR A 391 2.58 -18.47 25.30
CA THR A 391 1.40 -19.10 25.95
C THR A 391 0.10 -18.92 25.19
N THR A 392 -0.05 -17.85 24.42
CA THR A 392 -1.30 -17.54 23.71
C THR A 392 -1.20 -17.85 22.22
N ASP A 393 -2.33 -18.04 21.55
CA ASP A 393 -2.42 -18.02 20.08
C ASP A 393 -2.99 -16.70 19.55
N GLU A 394 -3.04 -15.67 20.40
CA GLU A 394 -3.56 -14.37 20.03
C GLU A 394 -2.65 -13.66 19.01
N GLU A 395 -3.27 -12.90 18.11
CA GLU A 395 -2.55 -11.94 17.29
C GLU A 395 -2.28 -10.66 18.09
N PHE A 396 -1.08 -10.11 17.94
CA PHE A 396 -0.72 -8.83 18.54
C PHE A 396 0.17 -8.01 17.61
N THR A 397 0.19 -6.71 17.86
CA THR A 397 0.84 -5.72 16.99
C THR A 397 2.23 -5.39 17.50
N LEU A 398 3.18 -5.32 16.58
CA LEU A 398 4.54 -4.84 16.74
C LEU A 398 4.67 -3.52 15.99
N SER A 399 5.52 -2.63 16.50
CA SER A 399 5.93 -1.42 15.80
C SER A 399 7.33 -1.63 15.25
N LEU A 400 7.51 -1.39 13.95
CA LEU A 400 8.78 -1.50 13.27
C LEU A 400 9.33 -0.11 12.99
N HIS A 401 10.63 0.07 13.24
CA HIS A 401 11.40 1.22 12.80
C HIS A 401 12.40 0.73 11.76
N VAL A 402 12.14 1.06 10.49
CA VAL A 402 12.99 0.67 9.37
C VAL A 402 14.01 1.78 9.15
N LYS A 403 15.29 1.45 9.28
CA LYS A 403 16.43 2.36 9.20
C LYS A 403 17.45 1.87 8.17
N GLU A 404 18.42 2.72 7.88
CA GLU A 404 19.55 2.41 6.98
C GLU A 404 19.08 1.86 5.62
N ILE A 405 17.96 2.40 5.12
CA ILE A 405 17.35 1.92 3.90
C ILE A 405 18.24 2.35 2.73
N THR A 406 18.93 1.40 2.12
CA THR A 406 19.71 1.64 0.89
C THR A 406 19.03 1.00 -0.29
N THR A 407 18.88 1.74 -1.39
CA THR A 407 18.29 1.23 -2.63
C THR A 407 19.11 1.65 -3.83
N ASN A 408 19.19 0.78 -4.83
CA ASN A 408 19.78 1.14 -6.12
C ASN A 408 18.68 1.56 -7.08
N ILE A 409 18.72 2.83 -7.49
CA ILE A 409 17.78 3.38 -8.46
C ILE A 409 18.59 3.87 -9.67
N CYS A 410 18.34 3.27 -10.83
CA CYS A 410 19.01 3.62 -12.09
C CYS A 410 20.54 3.63 -11.99
N GLY A 411 21.12 2.63 -11.31
CA GLY A 411 22.57 2.46 -11.16
C GLY A 411 23.21 3.32 -10.05
N HIS A 412 22.41 4.08 -9.29
CA HIS A 412 22.89 4.92 -8.21
C HIS A 412 22.35 4.42 -6.86
N GLU A 413 23.22 4.32 -5.87
CA GLU A 413 22.85 3.94 -4.51
C GLU A 413 22.35 5.17 -3.74
N TYR A 414 21.20 5.01 -3.08
CA TYR A 414 20.55 6.05 -2.28
C TYR A 414 20.30 5.55 -0.88
N SER A 415 20.71 6.34 0.12
CA SER A 415 20.24 6.21 1.50
C SER A 415 18.95 7.00 1.67
N LEU A 416 17.91 6.30 2.11
CA LEU A 416 16.59 6.85 2.36
C LEU A 416 16.40 7.14 3.85
N PRO A 417 15.52 8.10 4.21
CA PRO A 417 15.22 8.41 5.59
C PRO A 417 14.49 7.25 6.28
N ASP A 418 14.65 7.18 7.61
CA ASP A 418 14.03 6.13 8.42
C ASP A 418 12.50 6.19 8.38
N LEU A 419 11.86 5.02 8.35
CA LEU A 419 10.41 4.86 8.43
C LEU A 419 10.03 4.38 9.84
N ARG A 420 9.28 5.21 10.58
CA ARG A 420 8.81 4.92 11.94
C ARG A 420 7.38 4.41 11.97
N ASP A 421 7.04 3.72 13.05
CA ASP A 421 5.69 3.27 13.38
C ASP A 421 5.02 2.37 12.31
N VAL A 422 5.83 1.58 11.60
CA VAL A 422 5.31 0.59 10.65
C VAL A 422 4.67 -0.54 11.46
N LYS A 423 3.38 -0.77 11.26
CA LYS A 423 2.65 -1.80 12.01
C LYS A 423 2.93 -3.17 11.41
N ALA A 424 3.36 -4.10 12.24
CA ALA A 424 3.44 -5.51 11.91
C ALA A 424 2.56 -6.32 12.85
N THR A 425 1.96 -7.38 12.34
CA THR A 425 1.22 -8.34 13.17
C THR A 425 2.03 -9.62 13.30
N THR A 426 1.98 -10.22 14.49
CA THR A 426 2.47 -11.57 14.73
C THR A 426 1.46 -12.34 15.58
N ARG A 427 1.56 -13.67 15.56
CA ARG A 427 0.67 -14.57 16.30
C ARG A 427 1.49 -15.38 17.29
N GLY A 428 0.98 -15.50 18.51
CA GLY A 428 1.60 -16.37 19.52
C GLY A 428 1.58 -17.85 19.10
N GLN A 429 2.49 -18.63 19.67
CA GLN A 429 2.73 -20.03 19.34
C GLN A 429 1.79 -21.00 20.05
N LYS A 430 1.20 -20.60 21.18
CA LYS A 430 0.44 -21.47 22.09
C LYS A 430 1.17 -22.80 22.34
N SER A 431 2.39 -22.70 22.87
CA SER A 431 3.18 -23.86 23.24
C SER A 431 2.98 -24.17 24.73
N LEU A 432 2.51 -25.38 25.03
CA LEU A 432 2.38 -25.86 26.40
C LEU A 432 3.76 -26.31 26.89
N LEU A 433 4.46 -25.43 27.62
CA LEU A 433 5.77 -25.76 28.19
C LEU A 433 5.68 -26.97 29.14
N VAL A 434 4.58 -27.09 29.88
CA VAL A 434 4.25 -28.25 30.73
C VAL A 434 3.03 -28.95 30.12
N THR A 435 3.19 -30.19 29.69
CA THR A 435 2.14 -30.96 29.04
C THR A 435 1.44 -31.93 29.98
N HIS A 436 2.11 -32.34 31.05
CA HIS A 436 1.58 -33.24 32.06
C HIS A 436 2.33 -33.09 33.39
N ALA A 437 1.66 -33.37 34.51
CA ALA A 437 2.29 -33.47 35.81
C ALA A 437 1.93 -34.78 36.52
N ASP A 438 2.91 -35.40 37.15
CA ASP A 438 2.71 -36.55 38.02
C ASP A 438 2.94 -36.13 39.47
N ALA A 439 1.94 -36.35 40.32
CA ALA A 439 1.98 -36.06 41.74
C ALA A 439 2.04 -37.36 42.56
N TYR A 440 3.07 -37.48 43.38
CA TYR A 440 3.31 -38.62 44.26
C TYR A 440 2.96 -38.22 45.69
N VAL A 441 1.92 -38.87 46.22
CA VAL A 441 1.35 -38.61 47.54
C VAL A 441 1.75 -39.76 48.45
N GLY A 442 2.85 -39.58 49.20
CA GLY A 442 3.30 -40.60 50.15
C GLY A 442 2.34 -40.77 51.34
N TRP A 443 2.36 -41.93 52.00
CA TRP A 443 1.54 -42.18 53.20
C TRP A 443 1.88 -41.25 54.37
N SER A 444 3.09 -40.70 54.41
CA SER A 444 3.52 -39.67 55.38
C SER A 444 2.76 -38.34 55.21
N LEU A 445 2.27 -38.08 54.00
CA LEU A 445 1.50 -36.89 53.65
C LEU A 445 0.15 -36.88 54.35
N LEU A 446 -0.43 -38.06 54.65
CA LEU A 446 -1.68 -38.22 55.41
C LEU A 446 -1.55 -37.84 56.90
N TYR A 447 -0.33 -37.82 57.45
CA TYR A 447 -0.14 -37.74 58.90
C TYR A 447 0.81 -36.62 59.37
N LEU A 448 1.82 -36.18 58.60
CA LEU A 448 2.89 -35.33 59.16
C LEU A 448 3.45 -34.22 58.25
N SER A 449 3.71 -34.43 56.95
CA SER A 449 4.65 -33.56 56.22
C SER A 449 4.08 -32.48 55.28
N LYS A 450 2.79 -32.47 54.90
CA LYS A 450 2.21 -31.50 53.92
C LYS A 450 3.08 -31.29 52.65
N GLU A 451 3.84 -32.30 52.26
CA GLU A 451 4.85 -32.25 51.19
C GLU A 451 4.49 -33.26 50.12
N ILE A 452 4.20 -32.80 48.89
CA ILE A 452 3.97 -33.64 47.71
C ILE A 452 5.29 -33.75 46.95
N SER A 453 5.53 -34.92 46.34
CA SER A 453 6.60 -35.05 45.34
C SER A 453 6.03 -34.92 43.92
N LEU A 454 6.69 -34.17 43.03
CA LEU A 454 6.18 -33.88 41.69
C LEU A 454 7.21 -34.22 40.61
N THR A 455 6.74 -34.69 39.46
CA THR A 455 7.49 -34.65 38.20
C THR A 455 6.63 -34.01 37.13
N PHE A 456 7.25 -33.28 36.21
CA PHE A 456 6.57 -32.64 35.10
C PHE A 456 7.09 -33.20 33.79
N ASP A 457 6.20 -33.41 32.83
CA ASP A 457 6.59 -33.60 31.45
C ASP A 457 6.61 -32.23 30.78
N PHE A 458 7.81 -31.85 30.33
CA PHE A 458 8.05 -30.58 29.65
C PHE A 458 8.14 -30.82 28.15
N GLU A 459 7.58 -29.92 27.36
CA GLU A 459 7.78 -29.86 25.90
C GLU A 459 8.51 -28.58 25.55
N ASN A 460 9.62 -28.68 24.80
CA ASN A 460 10.42 -27.51 24.47
C ASN A 460 9.65 -26.59 23.49
N PRO A 461 9.37 -25.32 23.85
CA PRO A 461 8.67 -24.40 22.97
C PRO A 461 9.56 -23.77 21.88
N ILE A 462 10.88 -23.93 21.98
CA ILE A 462 11.87 -23.33 21.07
C ILE A 462 12.70 -24.41 20.36
N GLU A 463 13.43 -24.03 19.30
CA GLU A 463 14.24 -24.97 18.50
C GLU A 463 15.60 -25.29 19.14
N ALA A 464 15.97 -24.56 20.19
CA ALA A 464 17.23 -24.70 20.91
C ALA A 464 17.04 -25.43 22.25
N PRO A 465 18.09 -26.08 22.81
CA PRO A 465 18.03 -26.60 24.16
C PRO A 465 17.69 -25.50 25.18
N LEU A 466 16.69 -25.77 26.04
CA LEU A 466 16.24 -24.86 27.09
C LEU A 466 16.63 -25.43 28.46
N THR A 467 17.49 -24.74 29.20
CA THR A 467 17.88 -25.16 30.56
C THR A 467 17.13 -24.37 31.61
N ILE A 468 16.39 -25.04 32.48
CA ILE A 468 15.66 -24.45 33.59
C ILE A 468 16.49 -24.64 34.86
N GLU A 469 16.83 -23.55 35.55
CA GLU A 469 17.53 -23.60 36.85
C GLU A 469 16.56 -23.49 38.03
N LYS A 470 15.59 -22.58 37.94
CA LYS A 470 14.70 -22.29 39.06
C LYS A 470 13.32 -21.93 38.55
N VAL A 471 12.30 -22.46 39.21
CA VAL A 471 10.90 -22.15 38.93
C VAL A 471 10.18 -21.92 40.25
N GLU A 472 9.50 -20.79 40.34
CA GLU A 472 8.54 -20.49 41.40
C GLU A 472 7.17 -20.35 40.74
N ALA A 473 6.25 -21.22 41.11
CA ALA A 473 4.94 -21.31 40.51
C ALA A 473 3.85 -21.44 41.58
N VAL A 474 2.63 -21.08 41.21
CA VAL A 474 1.43 -21.29 41.99
C VAL A 474 0.47 -22.08 41.14
N ALA A 475 0.11 -23.26 41.61
CA ALA A 475 -0.86 -24.10 40.94
C ALA A 475 -2.22 -23.94 41.61
N SER A 476 -3.28 -23.73 40.85
CA SER A 476 -4.64 -23.55 41.35
C SER A 476 -5.65 -24.47 40.68
N MET A 477 -6.68 -24.84 41.44
CA MET A 477 -7.75 -25.73 41.01
C MET A 477 -9.12 -25.07 41.19
N LEU A 478 -9.91 -24.99 40.11
CA LEU A 478 -11.31 -24.54 40.10
C LEU A 478 -11.56 -23.22 40.87
N ASP A 479 -10.63 -22.27 40.77
CA ASP A 479 -10.66 -20.98 41.49
C ASP A 479 -10.60 -21.03 43.02
N VAL A 480 -10.39 -22.19 43.65
CA VAL A 480 -10.57 -22.31 45.12
C VAL A 480 -9.27 -22.26 45.92
N GLU A 481 -8.12 -22.78 45.45
CA GLU A 481 -6.91 -22.87 46.30
C GLU A 481 -5.57 -22.80 45.54
N ASN A 482 -4.55 -22.21 46.18
CA ASN A 482 -3.21 -21.95 45.62
C ASN A 482 -2.14 -22.86 46.26
N ILE A 483 -1.58 -23.81 45.50
CA ILE A 483 -0.40 -24.60 45.87
C ILE A 483 0.84 -23.83 45.42
N ASN A 484 1.63 -23.31 46.36
CA ASN A 484 2.90 -22.67 46.01
C ASN A 484 3.99 -23.73 45.80
N LEU A 485 4.44 -23.86 44.56
CA LEU A 485 5.51 -24.74 44.14
C LEU A 485 6.79 -23.93 44.00
N ARG A 486 7.81 -24.28 44.78
CA ARG A 486 9.15 -23.70 44.63
C ARG A 486 10.14 -24.80 44.33
N CYS A 487 10.65 -24.78 43.11
CA CYS A 487 11.51 -25.82 42.57
C CYS A 487 12.85 -25.19 42.17
N SER A 488 13.94 -25.86 42.52
CA SER A 488 15.28 -25.50 42.07
C SER A 488 15.90 -26.77 41.51
N PHE A 489 16.36 -26.68 40.27
CA PHE A 489 17.04 -27.74 39.55
C PHE A 489 18.53 -27.41 39.55
N GLU A 490 19.39 -28.40 39.82
CA GLU A 490 20.84 -28.19 39.69
C GLU A 490 21.24 -27.92 38.23
N SER A 491 20.61 -28.62 37.28
CA SER A 491 20.52 -28.26 35.86
C SER A 491 19.47 -29.15 35.18
N PHE A 492 18.39 -28.57 34.66
CA PHE A 492 17.40 -29.33 33.89
C PHE A 492 17.28 -28.80 32.47
N THR A 493 17.95 -29.47 31.53
CA THR A 493 17.91 -29.09 30.10
C THR A 493 16.87 -29.91 29.35
N ILE A 494 15.86 -29.25 28.80
CA ILE A 494 14.93 -29.82 27.83
C ILE A 494 15.63 -29.75 26.45
N PRO A 495 15.83 -30.88 25.75
CA PRO A 495 16.49 -30.89 24.46
C PRO A 495 15.65 -30.13 23.42
N GLY A 496 16.32 -29.61 22.40
CA GLY A 496 15.67 -29.20 21.15
C GLY A 496 15.87 -30.29 20.10
N PRO A 497 15.15 -30.26 18.96
CA PRO A 497 14.26 -29.19 18.48
C PRO A 497 12.90 -29.13 19.20
N ARG A 498 12.09 -28.15 18.82
CA ARG A 498 10.75 -27.92 19.39
C ARG A 498 9.94 -29.23 19.41
N GLY A 499 9.21 -29.44 20.50
CA GLY A 499 8.31 -30.58 20.62
C GLY A 499 8.92 -31.85 21.22
N GLU A 500 10.22 -31.86 21.54
CA GLU A 500 10.82 -32.98 22.26
C GLU A 500 10.40 -32.97 23.74
N PRO A 501 9.68 -34.01 24.21
CA PRO A 501 9.26 -34.07 25.60
C PRO A 501 10.42 -34.52 26.49
N LYS A 502 10.57 -33.91 27.65
CA LYS A 502 11.47 -34.38 28.70
C LYS A 502 10.80 -34.33 30.06
N ARG A 503 10.89 -35.47 30.76
CA ARG A 503 10.45 -35.58 32.13
C ARG A 503 11.45 -34.95 33.08
N SER A 504 10.95 -34.14 34.01
CA SER A 504 11.75 -33.51 35.05
C SER A 504 12.28 -34.52 36.07
N PRO A 505 13.38 -34.20 36.77
CA PRO A 505 13.74 -34.89 37.99
C PRO A 505 12.60 -34.84 39.01
N LEU A 506 12.56 -35.82 39.92
CA LEU A 506 11.62 -35.84 41.03
C LEU A 506 11.90 -34.68 41.99
N ILE A 507 10.90 -33.82 42.17
CA ILE A 507 10.94 -32.70 43.10
C ILE A 507 10.31 -33.20 44.41
N THR A 508 11.11 -33.37 45.47
CA THR A 508 10.66 -34.01 46.71
C THR A 508 10.12 -33.05 47.79
N ASN A 509 10.19 -31.74 47.56
CA ASN A 509 9.92 -30.71 48.59
C ASN A 509 8.84 -29.68 48.18
N ALA A 510 7.77 -30.10 47.48
CA ALA A 510 6.68 -29.18 47.15
C ALA A 510 5.72 -29.04 48.34
N LYS A 511 5.65 -27.83 48.92
CA LYS A 511 4.85 -27.57 50.13
C LYS A 511 3.45 -27.07 49.82
N ILE A 512 2.45 -27.70 50.43
CA ILE A 512 1.07 -27.20 50.41
C ILE A 512 0.90 -26.14 51.51
N VAL A 513 0.90 -24.86 51.11
CA VAL A 513 0.91 -23.72 52.05
C VAL A 513 -0.48 -23.41 52.60
N THR A 514 -1.53 -23.57 51.79
CA THR A 514 -2.92 -23.23 52.13
C THR A 514 -3.88 -24.28 51.61
N GLY A 515 -5.01 -24.51 52.31
CA GLY A 515 -6.09 -25.35 51.79
C GLY A 515 -5.92 -26.87 51.96
N TYR A 516 -4.89 -27.33 52.65
CA TYR A 516 -4.54 -28.76 52.76
C TYR A 516 -5.73 -29.74 52.90
N TRP A 517 -6.65 -29.49 53.83
CA TRP A 517 -7.79 -30.38 54.06
C TRP A 517 -8.84 -30.29 52.94
N THR A 518 -9.13 -29.09 52.42
CA THR A 518 -10.06 -28.90 51.30
C THR A 518 -9.48 -29.50 50.02
N GLY A 519 -8.22 -29.18 49.70
CA GLY A 519 -7.47 -29.76 48.59
C GLY A 519 -7.42 -31.27 48.68
N PHE A 520 -7.11 -31.84 49.85
CA PHE A 520 -7.14 -33.29 50.06
C PHE A 520 -8.53 -33.91 49.85
N THR A 521 -9.60 -33.25 50.32
CA THR A 521 -10.98 -33.73 50.07
C THR A 521 -11.40 -33.64 48.61
N LEU A 522 -11.00 -32.58 47.89
CA LEU A 522 -11.21 -32.44 46.44
C LEU A 522 -10.45 -33.52 45.68
N LEU A 523 -9.21 -33.79 46.10
CA LEU A 523 -8.29 -34.77 45.54
C LEU A 523 -8.83 -36.20 45.72
N ILE A 524 -9.36 -36.55 46.90
CA ILE A 524 -10.10 -37.81 47.12
C ILE A 524 -11.37 -37.86 46.26
N ARG A 525 -12.13 -36.77 46.22
CA ARG A 525 -13.39 -36.71 45.46
C ARG A 525 -13.16 -36.89 43.96
N GLN A 526 -12.04 -36.39 43.45
CA GLN A 526 -11.64 -36.57 42.06
C GLN A 526 -11.05 -37.94 41.76
N LEU A 527 -10.26 -38.53 42.66
CA LEU A 527 -9.84 -39.94 42.55
C LEU A 527 -11.02 -40.91 42.43
N LEU A 528 -12.15 -40.56 43.06
CA LEU A 528 -13.40 -41.32 42.97
C LEU A 528 -14.26 -40.96 41.74
N SER A 529 -13.88 -39.93 40.98
CA SER A 529 -14.56 -39.49 39.77
C SER A 529 -13.78 -39.91 38.52
N TRP A 530 -14.44 -40.45 37.49
CA TRP A 530 -13.78 -40.85 36.23
C TRP A 530 -13.38 -39.67 35.31
N ARG A 531 -13.32 -38.43 35.82
CA ARG A 531 -12.90 -37.26 35.04
C ARG A 531 -11.42 -36.98 35.25
N GLY A 532 -10.73 -36.58 34.20
CA GLY A 532 -9.33 -36.15 34.27
C GLY A 532 -9.13 -35.02 35.28
N PHE A 533 -7.97 -35.01 35.93
CA PHE A 533 -7.58 -33.99 36.90
C PHE A 533 -6.71 -32.94 36.18
N TYR A 534 -7.09 -31.67 36.29
CA TYR A 534 -6.45 -30.55 35.61
C TYR A 534 -6.16 -29.42 36.60
N VAL A 535 -5.05 -28.70 36.39
CA VAL A 535 -4.58 -27.63 37.27
C VAL A 535 -4.03 -26.47 36.43
N ASP A 536 -4.33 -25.25 36.83
CA ASP A 536 -3.75 -24.05 36.24
C ASP A 536 -2.47 -23.70 36.98
N VAL A 537 -1.37 -23.49 36.25
CA VAL A 537 -0.04 -23.20 36.81
C VAL A 537 0.38 -21.79 36.43
N ASN A 538 0.39 -20.90 37.42
CA ASN A 538 0.93 -19.55 37.30
C ASN A 538 2.41 -19.55 37.71
N VAL A 539 3.31 -19.46 36.75
CA VAL A 539 4.75 -19.30 37.00
C VAL A 539 5.02 -17.84 37.37
N LYS A 540 5.35 -17.61 38.63
CA LYS A 540 5.69 -16.29 39.18
C LYS A 540 7.07 -15.82 38.76
N SER A 541 8.03 -16.74 38.67
CA SER A 541 9.40 -16.44 38.26
C SER A 541 10.08 -17.73 37.81
N ALA A 542 10.71 -17.69 36.64
CA ALA A 542 11.60 -18.74 36.17
C ALA A 542 12.93 -18.16 35.68
N ASN A 543 14.01 -18.88 35.99
CA ASN A 543 15.34 -18.61 35.45
C ASN A 543 15.68 -19.72 34.45
N ALA A 544 15.91 -19.33 33.21
CA ALA A 544 16.20 -20.25 32.12
C ALA A 544 17.41 -19.79 31.30
N PHE A 545 18.04 -20.73 30.60
CA PHE A 545 19.15 -20.49 29.70
C PHE A 545 18.85 -21.07 28.33
N VAL A 546 19.18 -20.30 27.30
CA VAL A 546 19.23 -20.75 25.92
C VAL A 546 20.68 -20.58 25.48
N GLY A 547 21.44 -21.68 25.47
CA GLY A 547 22.90 -21.61 25.33
C GLY A 547 23.55 -20.74 26.41
N ASP A 548 24.26 -19.68 25.99
CA ASP A 548 24.95 -18.73 26.86
C ASP A 548 24.06 -17.55 27.28
N PHE A 549 22.82 -17.47 26.78
CA PHE A 549 21.90 -16.38 27.09
C PHE A 549 21.02 -16.73 28.29
N LYS A 550 21.04 -15.87 29.31
CA LYS A 550 20.26 -16.02 30.54
C LYS A 550 18.95 -15.23 30.48
N LEU A 551 17.84 -15.91 30.73
CA LEU A 551 16.49 -15.36 30.87
C LEU A 551 16.10 -15.42 32.36
N ASP A 552 16.18 -14.29 33.05
CA ASP A 552 15.83 -14.18 34.45
C ASP A 552 14.42 -13.61 34.65
N GLY A 553 13.66 -14.16 35.60
CA GLY A 553 12.39 -13.58 36.03
C GLY A 553 11.24 -13.76 35.04
N LEU A 554 11.25 -14.80 34.22
CA LEU A 554 10.13 -15.12 33.32
C LEU A 554 8.86 -15.42 34.11
N SER A 555 7.73 -14.88 33.68
CA SER A 555 6.41 -15.13 34.27
C SER A 555 5.37 -15.47 33.19
N PHE A 556 4.56 -16.49 33.44
CA PHE A 556 3.54 -16.95 32.49
C PHE A 556 2.52 -17.88 33.15
N ASN A 557 1.33 -17.96 32.56
CA ASN A 557 0.26 -18.85 33.01
C ASN A 557 0.14 -20.03 32.04
N ILE A 558 -0.01 -21.23 32.60
CA ILE A 558 -0.31 -22.45 31.85
C ILE A 558 -1.65 -22.96 32.36
N GLU A 559 -2.64 -23.00 31.49
CA GLU A 559 -4.00 -23.44 31.84
C GLU A 559 -4.18 -24.93 31.52
N ASP A 560 -5.09 -25.58 32.26
CA ASP A 560 -5.54 -26.96 32.00
C ASP A 560 -4.40 -28.00 31.93
N VAL A 561 -3.40 -27.93 32.81
CA VAL A 561 -2.33 -28.95 32.86
C VAL A 561 -2.90 -30.26 33.42
N PRO A 562 -2.89 -31.38 32.67
CA PRO A 562 -3.36 -32.65 33.18
C PRO A 562 -2.42 -33.19 34.26
N VAL A 563 -3.01 -33.78 35.29
CA VAL A 563 -2.27 -34.30 36.45
C VAL A 563 -2.67 -35.74 36.74
N THR A 564 -1.70 -36.64 36.82
CA THR A 564 -1.90 -38.01 37.30
C THR A 564 -1.37 -38.14 38.72
N MET A 565 -2.15 -38.79 39.58
CA MET A 565 -1.76 -39.00 40.97
C MET A 565 -1.36 -40.44 41.23
N HIS A 566 -0.25 -40.57 41.93
CA HIS A 566 0.33 -41.84 42.36
C HIS A 566 0.32 -41.87 43.90
N LEU A 567 -0.26 -42.93 44.47
CA LEU A 567 -0.43 -43.14 45.92
C LEU A 567 0.61 -44.11 46.49
#